data_AF-A0A7C5BTL1-F1
#
_entry.id   AF-A0A7C5BTL1-F1
#
_cell.length_a   1.000
_cell.length_b   1.000
_cell.length_c   1.000
_cell.angle_alpha   90.00
_cell.angle_beta   90.00
_cell.angle_gamma   90.00
#
_symmetry.space_group_name_H-M   'P 1'
#
loop_
_entity.id
_entity.type
_entity.pdbx_description
1 polymer ?
#
loop_
_entity_poly.entity_id
_entity_poly.type
_entity_poly.pdbx_seq_one_letter_code
_entity_poly.pdbx_strand_id
1 'polypeptide(L)'
;MATDGSRKAQDLPRDNIVRLAIFDALWDENSETVASGTSQDELFERVIGRLRVLVPRELHLEGERAYFDEKLRVCVDAGIVAEIFENERKLLTLTGRSPQVRYPDGEIRDYSPGLELARERLDQDNLRLRTAGFDVRKFIPSIADDLEGEQFNALLASMREVGFMKQFPIVKYEDGVIVDGRARLEAAKQLDLAVEYVKYERMAPGLPIRQRDTPLNRVLVALHSNARRLKHDEVTNAYNQVAAVTQREWDATAADLKLTSEWRKAVPSEYSPVFEVKRLPYRPDGEARIQVTPDNKVMLRSLVAAGGLTSWKVNDLREHVHFEAARSKHSAGRKAYFARAEDLIAGIAAMQRERRAMKLQVDPEWDQIRDWLISRFESSSSRRDGLAEETSD
;
A
#
# COMPACT_ATOMS: atom_id res chain seq x y z
N MET A 1 -35.57 -14.33 -19.32
CA MET A 1 -34.23 -13.79 -19.57
C MET A 1 -34.25 -12.28 -19.34
N ALA A 2 -33.79 -11.86 -18.17
CA ALA A 2 -33.22 -10.56 -17.88
C ALA A 2 -32.41 -10.80 -16.60
N THR A 3 -31.09 -10.89 -16.74
CA THR A 3 -30.14 -11.11 -15.65
C THR A 3 -30.10 -9.84 -14.81
N ASP A 4 -30.73 -9.92 -13.64
CA ASP A 4 -30.73 -8.88 -12.62
C ASP A 4 -29.29 -8.66 -12.13
N GLY A 5 -28.69 -7.57 -12.63
CA GLY A 5 -27.29 -7.16 -12.46
C GLY A 5 -27.00 -6.57 -11.09
N SER A 6 -27.34 -7.30 -10.03
CA SER A 6 -26.93 -6.99 -8.67
C SER A 6 -26.70 -8.30 -7.92
N ARG A 7 -25.51 -8.87 -8.10
CA ARG A 7 -24.92 -9.74 -7.07
C ARG A 7 -24.91 -8.90 -5.79
N LYS A 8 -25.90 -9.11 -4.93
CA LYS A 8 -25.91 -8.62 -3.55
C LYS A 8 -24.50 -8.82 -3.00
N ALA A 9 -23.84 -7.71 -2.65
CA ALA A 9 -22.67 -7.77 -1.80
C ALA A 9 -23.12 -8.58 -0.57
N GLN A 10 -22.62 -9.80 -0.43
CA GLN A 10 -22.71 -10.49 0.84
C GLN A 10 -21.88 -9.62 1.80
N ASP A 11 -22.57 -8.87 2.65
CA ASP A 11 -21.88 -8.09 3.67
C ASP A 11 -21.25 -9.08 4.65
N LEU A 12 -19.94 -8.95 4.81
CA LEU A 12 -19.24 -9.70 5.85
C LEU A 12 -19.77 -9.27 7.22
N PRO A 13 -19.78 -10.18 8.20
CA PRO A 13 -20.13 -9.81 9.56
C PRO A 13 -19.22 -8.68 10.07
N ARG A 14 -19.80 -7.72 10.82
CA ARG A 14 -19.07 -6.55 11.33
C ARG A 14 -17.88 -6.93 12.23
N ASP A 15 -17.98 -8.05 12.95
CA ASP A 15 -16.97 -8.50 13.92
C ASP A 15 -16.10 -9.66 13.40
N ASN A 16 -15.82 -9.67 12.09
CA ASN A 16 -15.16 -10.83 11.48
C ASN A 16 -13.79 -11.12 12.10
N ILE A 17 -13.02 -10.09 12.46
CA ILE A 17 -11.64 -10.26 12.95
C ILE A 17 -11.55 -11.04 14.28
N VAL A 18 -12.54 -10.89 15.16
CA VAL A 18 -12.60 -11.63 16.43
C VAL A 18 -12.97 -13.09 16.17
N ARG A 19 -13.87 -13.34 15.20
CA ARG A 19 -14.23 -14.70 14.78
C ARG A 19 -13.01 -15.42 14.20
N LEU A 20 -12.18 -14.73 13.42
CA LEU A 20 -10.93 -15.28 12.90
C LEU A 20 -9.97 -15.63 14.04
N ALA A 21 -9.86 -14.79 15.07
CA ALA A 21 -9.01 -15.07 16.23
C ALA A 21 -9.46 -16.29 17.02
N ILE A 22 -10.78 -16.44 17.25
CA ILE A 22 -11.36 -17.62 17.90
C ILE A 22 -11.14 -18.88 17.05
N PHE A 23 -11.35 -18.77 15.74
CA PHE A 23 -11.16 -19.87 14.81
C PHE A 23 -9.71 -20.34 14.74
N ASP A 24 -8.75 -19.41 14.63
CA ASP A 24 -7.31 -19.70 14.63
C ASP A 24 -6.91 -20.43 15.92
N ALA A 25 -7.35 -19.96 17.09
CA ALA A 25 -6.99 -20.55 18.37
C ALA A 25 -7.49 -21.99 18.54
N LEU A 26 -8.67 -22.30 18.03
CA LEU A 26 -9.21 -23.67 18.04
C LEU A 26 -8.59 -24.56 16.93
N TRP A 27 -8.18 -23.97 15.81
CA TRP A 27 -7.50 -24.70 14.74
C TRP A 27 -6.12 -25.17 15.17
N ASP A 28 -5.35 -24.30 15.83
CA ASP A 28 -4.03 -24.64 16.35
C ASP A 28 -4.13 -25.80 17.36
N GLU A 29 -5.13 -25.81 18.24
CA GLU A 29 -5.34 -26.90 19.21
C GLU A 29 -5.65 -28.26 18.55
N ASN A 30 -6.54 -28.26 17.56
CA ASN A 30 -6.88 -29.47 16.80
C ASN A 30 -5.67 -30.02 16.02
N SER A 31 -4.64 -29.19 15.76
CA SER A 31 -3.41 -29.62 15.09
C SER A 31 -2.37 -30.21 16.06
N GLU A 32 -2.40 -29.80 17.33
CA GLU A 32 -1.45 -30.24 18.36
C GLU A 32 -1.96 -31.44 19.18
N THR A 33 -3.28 -31.61 19.31
CA THR A 33 -3.89 -32.68 20.13
C THR A 33 -4.94 -33.46 19.34
N VAL A 34 -4.96 -34.78 19.55
CA VAL A 34 -5.99 -35.66 18.99
C VAL A 34 -7.32 -35.38 19.70
N ALA A 35 -8.12 -34.50 19.12
CA ALA A 35 -9.57 -34.37 19.29
C ALA A 35 -10.12 -34.20 20.74
N SER A 36 -9.37 -33.64 21.68
CA SER A 36 -9.94 -33.16 22.95
C SER A 36 -10.43 -31.72 22.78
N GLY A 37 -11.73 -31.48 22.90
CA GLY A 37 -12.27 -30.13 22.81
C GLY A 37 -11.69 -29.19 23.87
N THR A 38 -11.67 -27.88 23.59
CA THR A 38 -11.08 -26.85 24.46
C THR A 38 -12.13 -26.30 25.41
N SER A 39 -11.81 -26.10 26.69
CA SER A 39 -12.75 -25.40 27.58
C SER A 39 -12.87 -23.92 27.21
N GLN A 40 -13.99 -23.29 27.58
CA GLN A 40 -14.21 -21.87 27.30
C GLN A 40 -13.17 -20.96 27.97
N ASP A 41 -12.71 -21.32 29.16
CA ASP A 41 -11.70 -20.54 29.90
C ASP A 41 -10.31 -20.66 29.24
N GLU A 42 -9.92 -21.85 28.80
CA GLU A 42 -8.68 -22.03 28.05
C GLU A 42 -8.69 -21.27 26.72
N LEU A 43 -9.83 -21.31 26.00
CA LEU A 43 -9.98 -20.55 24.76
C LEU A 43 -9.91 -19.04 25.02
N PHE A 44 -10.53 -18.56 26.09
CA PHE A 44 -10.47 -17.15 26.50
C PHE A 44 -9.03 -16.71 26.74
N GLU A 45 -8.26 -17.43 27.55
CA GLU A 45 -6.87 -17.07 27.87
C GLU A 45 -5.97 -17.04 26.63
N ARG A 46 -6.21 -17.94 25.67
CA ARG A 46 -5.47 -17.97 24.40
C ARG A 46 -5.79 -16.78 23.49
N VAL A 47 -7.06 -16.38 23.44
CA VAL A 47 -7.54 -15.38 22.49
C VAL A 47 -7.41 -13.95 23.05
N ILE A 48 -7.54 -13.76 24.35
CA ILE A 48 -7.68 -12.42 24.95
C ILE A 48 -6.47 -11.51 24.70
N GLY A 49 -5.25 -12.06 24.75
CA GLY A 49 -4.02 -11.31 24.46
C GLY A 49 -4.04 -10.66 23.07
N ARG A 50 -4.55 -11.37 22.07
CA ARG A 50 -4.71 -10.86 20.70
C ARG A 50 -5.86 -9.86 20.59
N LEU A 51 -7.00 -10.12 21.26
CA LEU A 51 -8.14 -9.19 21.24
C LEU A 51 -7.79 -7.82 21.84
N ARG A 52 -6.94 -7.76 22.87
CA ARG A 52 -6.43 -6.50 23.44
C ARG A 52 -5.72 -5.62 22.40
N VAL A 53 -5.18 -6.22 21.34
CA VAL A 53 -4.56 -5.49 20.23
C VAL A 53 -5.58 -5.15 19.14
N LEU A 54 -6.47 -6.10 18.82
CA LEU A 54 -7.39 -5.98 17.68
C LEU A 54 -8.59 -5.07 17.97
N VAL A 55 -9.16 -5.15 19.16
CA VAL A 55 -10.41 -4.48 19.56
C VAL A 55 -10.32 -3.86 20.97
N PRO A 56 -9.27 -3.04 21.24
CA PRO A 56 -9.02 -2.51 22.59
C PRO A 56 -10.18 -1.66 23.12
N ARG A 57 -10.87 -0.94 22.24
CA ARG A 57 -11.96 -0.04 22.63
C ARG A 57 -13.19 -0.84 23.07
N GLU A 58 -13.54 -1.86 22.30
CA GLU A 58 -14.71 -2.70 22.56
C GLU A 58 -14.54 -3.48 23.86
N LEU A 59 -13.34 -4.04 24.09
CA LEU A 59 -12.99 -4.70 25.35
C LEU A 59 -13.10 -3.75 26.55
N HIS A 60 -12.68 -2.49 26.40
CA HIS A 60 -12.79 -1.49 27.45
C HIS A 60 -14.25 -1.14 27.78
N LEU A 61 -15.13 -1.09 26.78
CA LEU A 61 -16.53 -0.70 26.94
C LEU A 61 -17.39 -1.83 27.52
N GLU A 62 -17.20 -3.06 27.06
CA GLU A 62 -18.06 -4.20 27.41
C GLU A 62 -17.46 -5.08 28.51
N GLY A 63 -16.14 -5.01 28.70
CA GLY A 63 -15.38 -5.92 29.56
C GLY A 63 -14.94 -7.17 28.79
N GLU A 64 -13.72 -7.61 29.07
CA GLU A 64 -13.04 -8.66 28.29
C GLU A 64 -13.84 -9.96 28.16
N ARG A 65 -14.36 -10.45 29.30
CA ARG A 65 -15.06 -11.73 29.33
C ARG A 65 -16.43 -11.64 28.67
N ALA A 66 -17.19 -10.58 28.95
CA ALA A 66 -18.51 -10.39 28.36
C ALA A 66 -18.43 -10.25 26.83
N TYR A 67 -17.45 -9.47 26.35
CA TYR A 67 -17.19 -9.32 24.92
C TYR A 67 -16.82 -10.66 24.27
N PHE A 68 -15.89 -11.42 24.86
CA PHE A 68 -15.49 -12.73 24.35
C PHE A 68 -16.67 -13.72 24.31
N ASP A 69 -17.45 -13.82 25.39
CA ASP A 69 -18.60 -14.72 25.48
C ASP A 69 -19.67 -14.39 24.43
N GLU A 70 -19.91 -13.10 24.18
CA GLU A 70 -20.79 -12.65 23.08
C GLU A 70 -20.28 -13.14 21.73
N LYS A 71 -18.99 -12.92 21.42
CA LYS A 71 -18.43 -13.28 20.11
C LYS A 71 -18.30 -14.79 19.94
N LEU A 72 -18.04 -15.54 21.01
CA LEU A 72 -18.05 -16.99 20.99
C LEU A 72 -19.43 -17.54 20.65
N ARG A 73 -20.49 -17.02 21.30
CA ARG A 73 -21.88 -17.40 20.97
C ARG A 73 -22.18 -17.17 19.50
N VAL A 74 -21.73 -16.04 18.95
CA VAL A 74 -21.89 -15.72 17.53
C VAL A 74 -21.15 -16.72 16.62
N CYS A 75 -19.99 -17.23 17.03
CA CYS A 75 -19.30 -18.31 16.31
C CYS A 75 -20.06 -19.64 16.38
N VAL A 76 -20.71 -19.94 17.50
CA VAL A 76 -21.59 -21.10 17.66
C VAL A 76 -22.83 -20.98 16.78
N ASP A 77 -23.50 -19.84 16.80
CA ASP A 77 -24.69 -19.55 15.97
C ASP A 77 -24.37 -19.61 14.47
N ALA A 78 -23.15 -19.20 14.09
CA ALA A 78 -22.67 -19.31 12.71
C ALA A 78 -22.29 -20.75 12.31
N GLY A 79 -22.28 -21.68 13.26
CA GLY A 79 -21.88 -23.08 13.07
C GLY A 79 -20.39 -23.20 12.74
N ILE A 80 -19.54 -22.29 13.20
CA ILE A 80 -18.07 -22.36 13.10
C ILE A 80 -17.53 -23.20 14.27
N VAL A 81 -18.10 -22.97 15.46
CA VAL A 81 -17.78 -23.67 16.70
C VAL A 81 -18.96 -24.55 17.09
N ALA A 82 -18.67 -25.77 17.55
CA ALA A 82 -19.63 -26.65 18.20
C ALA A 82 -19.33 -26.78 19.68
N GLU A 83 -20.39 -26.95 20.45
CA GLU A 83 -20.33 -27.23 21.88
C GLU A 83 -20.55 -28.74 22.09
N ILE A 84 -19.59 -29.42 22.72
CA ILE A 84 -19.65 -30.84 23.05
C ILE A 84 -19.67 -30.97 24.57
N PHE A 85 -20.41 -31.93 25.09
CA PHE A 85 -20.42 -32.24 26.52
C PHE A 85 -19.71 -33.56 26.76
N GLU A 86 -18.61 -33.51 27.52
CA GLU A 86 -17.84 -34.68 27.93
C GLU A 86 -17.66 -34.65 29.44
N ASN A 87 -18.05 -35.71 30.15
CA ASN A 87 -17.98 -35.81 31.62
C ASN A 87 -18.55 -34.57 32.34
N GLU A 88 -19.74 -34.12 31.92
CA GLU A 88 -20.44 -32.92 32.44
C GLU A 88 -19.71 -31.58 32.19
N ARG A 89 -18.60 -31.58 31.46
CA ARG A 89 -17.87 -30.38 31.06
C ARG A 89 -18.25 -29.97 29.64
N LYS A 90 -18.47 -28.67 29.46
CA LYS A 90 -18.71 -28.06 28.16
C LYS A 90 -17.36 -27.80 27.48
N LEU A 91 -17.15 -28.42 26.33
CA LEU A 91 -15.97 -28.28 25.48
C LEU A 91 -16.35 -27.66 24.14
N LEU A 92 -15.42 -26.93 23.53
CA LEU A 92 -15.58 -26.23 22.27
C LEU A 92 -14.68 -26.89 21.22
N THR A 93 -15.21 -27.09 20.02
CA THR A 93 -14.42 -27.58 18.88
C THR A 93 -14.87 -26.94 17.57
N LEU A 94 -14.07 -27.07 16.52
CA LEU A 94 -14.43 -26.62 15.18
C LEU A 94 -15.39 -27.62 14.51
N THR A 95 -16.39 -27.10 13.79
CA THR A 95 -17.34 -27.91 13.01
C THR A 95 -16.81 -28.35 11.64
N GLY A 96 -15.64 -27.85 11.24
CA GLY A 96 -15.12 -27.93 9.87
C GLY A 96 -15.61 -26.81 8.95
N ARG A 97 -16.49 -25.91 9.42
CA ARG A 97 -16.90 -24.71 8.68
C ARG A 97 -15.96 -23.54 8.99
N SER A 98 -15.29 -23.02 7.97
CA SER A 98 -14.44 -21.84 8.11
C SER A 98 -15.26 -20.53 8.11
N PRO A 99 -14.81 -19.49 8.85
CA PRO A 99 -15.31 -18.14 8.65
C PRO A 99 -15.03 -17.65 7.23
N GLN A 100 -15.88 -16.78 6.70
CA GLN A 100 -15.69 -16.18 5.38
C GLN A 100 -14.97 -14.85 5.49
N VAL A 101 -14.01 -14.58 4.61
CA VAL A 101 -13.30 -13.30 4.51
C VAL A 101 -13.30 -12.81 3.07
N ARG A 102 -13.16 -11.50 2.91
CA ARG A 102 -13.01 -10.88 1.59
C ARG A 102 -11.53 -10.85 1.26
N TYR A 103 -11.17 -11.62 0.24
CA TYR A 103 -9.83 -11.64 -0.30
C TYR A 103 -9.55 -10.35 -1.10
N PRO A 104 -8.28 -10.03 -1.37
CA PRO A 104 -7.92 -8.78 -2.02
C PRO A 104 -8.48 -8.57 -3.43
N ASP A 105 -8.81 -9.65 -4.13
CA ASP A 105 -9.49 -9.63 -5.43
C ASP A 105 -10.97 -9.24 -5.33
N GLY A 106 -11.47 -9.03 -4.11
CA GLY A 106 -12.85 -8.64 -3.80
C GLY A 106 -13.79 -9.82 -3.63
N GLU A 107 -13.33 -11.06 -3.86
CA GLU A 107 -14.14 -12.26 -3.65
C GLU A 107 -14.24 -12.61 -2.17
N ILE A 108 -15.39 -13.15 -1.76
CA ILE A 108 -15.59 -13.68 -0.42
C ILE A 108 -15.40 -15.19 -0.50
N ARG A 109 -14.46 -15.71 0.30
CA ARG A 109 -14.10 -17.12 0.34
C ARG A 109 -13.84 -17.56 1.78
N ASP A 110 -13.78 -18.86 1.98
CA ASP A 110 -13.42 -19.44 3.26
C ASP A 110 -12.01 -19.02 3.68
N TYR A 111 -11.89 -18.62 4.93
CA TYR A 111 -10.64 -18.19 5.52
C TYR A 111 -9.66 -19.35 5.64
N SER A 112 -8.42 -19.09 5.24
CA SER A 112 -7.30 -20.01 5.47
C SER A 112 -6.79 -19.85 6.91
N PRO A 113 -6.75 -20.93 7.72
CA PRO A 113 -6.25 -20.86 9.09
C PRO A 113 -4.86 -20.24 9.20
N GLY A 114 -4.65 -19.42 10.22
CA GLY A 114 -3.37 -18.76 10.51
C GLY A 114 -3.00 -17.61 9.58
N LEU A 115 -3.83 -17.25 8.60
CA LEU A 115 -3.52 -16.21 7.61
C LEU A 115 -3.34 -14.83 8.25
N GLU A 116 -4.24 -14.39 9.13
CA GLU A 116 -4.10 -13.09 9.81
C GLU A 116 -2.89 -13.08 10.76
N LEU A 117 -2.66 -14.17 11.49
CA LEU A 117 -1.47 -14.31 12.34
C LEU A 117 -0.17 -14.23 11.52
N ALA A 118 -0.13 -14.88 10.36
CA ALA A 118 1.01 -14.79 9.45
C ALA A 118 1.24 -13.35 8.97
N ARG A 119 0.16 -12.61 8.65
CA ARG A 119 0.25 -11.19 8.27
C ARG A 119 0.81 -10.33 9.41
N GLU A 120 0.26 -10.49 10.62
CA GLU A 120 0.72 -9.78 11.82
C GLU A 120 2.21 -10.04 12.09
N ARG A 121 2.63 -11.30 12.03
CA ARG A 121 4.04 -11.70 12.21
C ARG A 121 4.96 -11.11 11.14
N LEU A 122 4.57 -11.14 9.87
CA LEU A 122 5.36 -10.53 8.79
C LEU A 122 5.42 -9.00 8.91
N ASP A 123 4.37 -8.35 9.38
CA ASP A 123 4.38 -6.91 9.65
C ASP A 123 5.36 -6.57 10.79
N GLN A 124 5.41 -7.39 11.85
CA GLN A 124 6.41 -7.28 12.91
C GLN A 124 7.84 -7.50 12.39
N ASP A 125 8.07 -8.52 11.56
CA ASP A 125 9.38 -8.78 10.96
C ASP A 125 9.85 -7.62 10.09
N ASN A 126 8.95 -7.07 9.26
CA ASN A 126 9.22 -5.87 8.48
C ASN A 126 9.55 -4.66 9.37
N LEU A 127 8.86 -4.50 10.50
CA LEU A 127 9.15 -3.45 11.48
C LEU A 127 10.53 -3.63 12.10
N ARG A 128 10.88 -4.84 12.56
CA ARG A 128 12.20 -5.16 13.14
C ARG A 128 13.33 -4.85 12.15
N LEU A 129 13.19 -5.31 10.90
CA LEU A 129 14.15 -5.03 9.84
C LEU A 129 14.28 -3.53 9.54
N ARG A 130 13.16 -2.80 9.53
CA ARG A 130 13.18 -1.34 9.33
C ARG A 130 13.89 -0.61 10.47
N THR A 131 13.55 -0.95 11.71
CA THR A 131 14.17 -0.36 12.91
C THR A 131 15.66 -0.63 12.98
N ALA A 132 16.10 -1.83 12.55
CA ALA A 132 17.51 -2.19 12.47
C ALA A 132 18.26 -1.55 11.29
N GLY A 133 17.58 -0.82 10.39
CA GLY A 133 18.18 -0.30 9.16
C GLY A 133 18.73 -1.41 8.26
N PHE A 134 18.07 -2.57 8.25
CA PHE A 134 18.56 -3.75 7.55
C PHE A 134 18.63 -3.52 6.04
N ASP A 135 19.80 -3.83 5.47
CA ASP A 135 20.04 -3.74 4.03
C ASP A 135 20.63 -5.05 3.52
N VAL A 136 19.80 -5.84 2.85
CA VAL A 136 20.17 -7.16 2.32
C VAL A 136 21.40 -7.10 1.40
N ARG A 137 21.64 -5.96 0.74
CA ARG A 137 22.74 -5.79 -0.22
C ARG A 137 24.10 -5.85 0.44
N LYS A 138 24.20 -5.59 1.75
CA LYS A 138 25.44 -5.75 2.52
C LYS A 138 25.86 -7.20 2.68
N PHE A 139 24.95 -8.14 2.42
CA PHE A 139 25.15 -9.58 2.59
C PHE A 139 25.13 -10.35 1.27
N ILE A 140 24.92 -9.64 0.16
CA ILE A 140 24.92 -10.20 -1.20
C ILE A 140 26.20 -9.70 -1.89
N PRO A 141 27.17 -10.57 -2.21
CA PRO A 141 28.38 -10.16 -2.90
C PRO A 141 28.08 -9.45 -4.21
N SER A 142 28.81 -8.37 -4.50
CA SER A 142 28.71 -7.65 -5.75
C SER A 142 30.10 -7.39 -6.32
N ILE A 143 30.26 -7.59 -7.64
CA ILE A 143 31.48 -7.20 -8.37
C ILE A 143 31.76 -5.70 -8.17
N ALA A 144 30.72 -4.90 -7.89
CA ALA A 144 30.86 -3.47 -7.58
C ALA A 144 31.57 -3.18 -6.25
N ASP A 145 31.76 -4.17 -5.40
CA ASP A 145 32.43 -4.00 -4.11
C ASP A 145 33.97 -4.07 -4.25
N ASP A 146 34.48 -4.51 -5.41
CA ASP A 146 35.90 -4.48 -5.80
C ASP A 146 36.05 -3.97 -7.24
N LEU A 147 36.24 -2.65 -7.38
CA LEU A 147 36.35 -1.97 -8.67
C LEU A 147 37.71 -2.19 -9.35
N GLU A 148 38.70 -2.74 -8.65
CA GLU A 148 40.03 -3.04 -9.20
C GLU A 148 40.19 -4.52 -9.54
N GLY A 149 39.26 -5.36 -9.08
CA GLY A 149 39.27 -6.81 -9.28
C GLY A 149 39.13 -7.25 -10.74
N GLU A 150 39.64 -8.44 -11.03
CA GLU A 150 39.62 -9.05 -12.37
C GLU A 150 38.21 -9.13 -12.96
N GLN A 151 37.21 -9.44 -12.14
CA GLN A 151 35.82 -9.55 -12.58
C GLN A 151 35.23 -8.21 -13.02
N PHE A 152 35.57 -7.11 -12.32
CA PHE A 152 35.13 -5.78 -12.71
C PHE A 152 35.85 -5.29 -13.97
N ASN A 153 37.15 -5.55 -14.07
CA ASN A 153 37.93 -5.26 -15.28
C ASN A 153 37.43 -6.04 -16.50
N ALA A 154 37.05 -7.31 -16.33
CA ALA A 154 36.44 -8.11 -17.38
C ALA A 154 35.08 -7.53 -17.82
N LEU A 155 34.27 -7.05 -16.87
CA LEU A 155 33.01 -6.36 -17.16
C LEU A 155 33.25 -5.06 -17.94
N LEU A 156 34.23 -4.24 -17.54
CA LEU A 156 34.63 -3.02 -18.25
C LEU A 156 35.08 -3.34 -19.68
N ALA A 157 35.92 -4.36 -19.86
CA ALA A 157 36.40 -4.77 -21.18
C ALA A 157 35.23 -5.19 -22.08
N SER A 158 34.32 -6.03 -21.57
CA SER A 158 33.11 -6.43 -22.28
C SER A 158 32.24 -5.22 -22.64
N MET A 159 31.96 -4.32 -21.69
CA MET A 159 31.13 -3.14 -21.94
C MET A 159 31.78 -2.11 -22.87
N ARG A 160 33.12 -2.04 -22.96
CA ARG A 160 33.82 -1.25 -23.98
C ARG A 160 33.58 -1.79 -25.39
N GLU A 161 33.55 -3.11 -25.54
CA GLU A 161 33.38 -3.76 -26.83
C GLU A 161 31.91 -3.72 -27.31
N VAL A 162 30.96 -4.06 -26.43
CA VAL A 162 29.55 -4.23 -26.81
C VAL A 162 28.62 -3.09 -26.35
N GLY A 163 29.13 -2.14 -25.56
CA GLY A 163 28.31 -1.08 -24.97
C GLY A 163 27.38 -1.58 -23.85
N PHE A 164 26.39 -0.76 -23.49
CA PHE A 164 25.40 -1.13 -22.48
C PHE A 164 24.32 -2.04 -23.08
N MET A 165 24.34 -3.33 -22.75
CA MET A 165 23.35 -4.30 -23.24
C MET A 165 22.00 -4.16 -22.53
N LYS A 166 20.95 -3.82 -23.29
CA LYS A 166 19.57 -3.63 -22.79
C LYS A 166 18.92 -4.88 -22.16
N GLN A 167 19.30 -6.06 -22.65
CA GLN A 167 18.81 -7.36 -22.16
C GLN A 167 19.18 -7.65 -20.71
N PHE A 168 20.16 -6.91 -20.19
CA PHE A 168 20.48 -6.86 -18.78
C PHE A 168 20.21 -5.41 -18.36
N PRO A 169 19.07 -5.05 -17.78
CA PRO A 169 18.86 -3.69 -17.27
C PRO A 169 19.39 -3.54 -15.84
N ILE A 170 19.55 -2.31 -15.36
CA ILE A 170 19.76 -2.05 -13.93
C ILE A 170 18.39 -2.02 -13.24
N VAL A 171 18.26 -2.84 -12.19
CA VAL A 171 17.01 -2.94 -11.42
C VAL A 171 17.09 -2.03 -10.21
N LYS A 172 16.10 -1.15 -10.07
CA LYS A 172 15.97 -0.24 -8.92
C LYS A 172 14.58 -0.30 -8.27
N TYR A 173 14.56 -0.11 -6.96
CA TYR A 173 13.35 0.15 -6.17
C TYR A 173 12.74 1.51 -6.53
N GLU A 174 11.53 1.79 -6.00
CA GLU A 174 10.82 3.06 -6.21
C GLU A 174 11.61 4.26 -5.66
N ASP A 175 12.28 4.08 -4.52
CA ASP A 175 13.15 5.08 -3.89
C ASP A 175 14.49 5.31 -4.63
N GLY A 176 14.70 4.64 -5.76
CA GLY A 176 15.90 4.75 -6.58
C GLY A 176 17.06 3.85 -6.14
N VAL A 177 16.90 3.09 -5.06
CA VAL A 177 17.94 2.19 -4.56
C VAL A 177 18.14 1.02 -5.53
N ILE A 178 19.40 0.76 -5.90
CA ILE A 178 19.77 -0.28 -6.87
C ILE A 178 19.76 -1.65 -6.19
N VAL A 179 19.01 -2.57 -6.79
CA VAL A 179 18.83 -3.96 -6.35
C VAL A 179 19.80 -4.89 -7.04
N ASP A 180 19.92 -4.73 -8.36
CA ASP A 180 20.78 -5.52 -9.23
C ASP A 180 21.35 -4.61 -10.33
N GLY A 181 22.55 -4.94 -10.79
CA GLY A 181 23.29 -4.15 -11.76
C GLY A 181 24.16 -3.05 -11.15
N ARG A 182 24.48 -3.11 -9.84
CA ARG A 182 25.42 -2.16 -9.18
C ARG A 182 26.74 -2.06 -9.96
N ALA A 183 27.36 -3.19 -10.29
CA ALA A 183 28.64 -3.22 -11.01
C ALA A 183 28.51 -2.62 -12.41
N ARG A 184 27.37 -2.85 -13.06
CA ARG A 184 27.08 -2.33 -14.40
C ARG A 184 26.79 -0.83 -14.40
N LEU A 185 26.22 -0.31 -13.31
CA LEU A 185 26.11 1.13 -13.13
C LEU A 185 27.50 1.77 -13.06
N GLU A 186 28.36 1.23 -12.20
CA GLU A 186 29.71 1.78 -12.01
C GLU A 186 30.55 1.64 -13.28
N ALA A 187 30.48 0.50 -13.97
CA ALA A 187 31.14 0.32 -15.26
C ALA A 187 30.61 1.29 -16.33
N ALA A 188 29.29 1.50 -16.42
CA ALA A 188 28.71 2.46 -17.36
C ALA A 188 29.16 3.90 -17.06
N LYS A 189 29.24 4.29 -15.79
CA LYS A 189 29.77 5.60 -15.39
C LYS A 189 31.23 5.78 -15.81
N GLN A 190 32.08 4.78 -15.59
CA GLN A 190 33.50 4.84 -15.97
C GLN A 190 33.71 4.91 -17.49
N LEU A 191 32.77 4.35 -18.26
CA LEU A 191 32.83 4.30 -19.72
C LEU A 191 31.99 5.38 -20.41
N ASP A 192 31.37 6.28 -19.65
CA ASP A 192 30.43 7.32 -20.13
C ASP A 192 29.33 6.76 -21.06
N LEU A 193 28.76 5.60 -20.68
CA LEU A 193 27.73 4.92 -21.44
C LEU A 193 26.32 5.31 -20.97
N ALA A 194 25.40 5.49 -21.91
CA ALA A 194 23.99 5.70 -21.61
C ALA A 194 23.38 4.45 -20.95
N VAL A 195 22.81 4.62 -19.76
CA VAL A 195 22.29 3.53 -18.92
C VAL A 195 20.80 3.33 -19.16
N GLU A 196 20.39 2.07 -19.31
CA GLU A 196 18.98 1.69 -19.28
C GLU A 196 18.56 1.15 -17.91
N TYR A 197 17.51 1.73 -17.35
CA TYR A 197 16.95 1.35 -16.06
C TYR A 197 15.65 0.59 -16.27
N VAL A 198 15.54 -0.56 -15.63
CA VAL A 198 14.23 -1.14 -15.32
C VAL A 198 13.88 -0.70 -13.91
N LYS A 199 12.92 0.22 -13.83
CA LYS A 199 12.20 0.43 -12.58
C LYS A 199 11.39 -0.82 -12.31
N TYR A 200 11.43 -1.31 -11.07
CA TYR A 200 10.56 -2.39 -10.64
C TYR A 200 9.06 -2.05 -10.84
N GLU A 201 8.71 -0.76 -10.97
CA GLU A 201 7.38 -0.26 -11.37
C GLU A 201 6.93 -0.63 -12.82
N ARG A 202 7.86 -0.97 -13.74
CA ARG A 202 7.62 -0.90 -15.19
C ARG A 202 7.55 -2.26 -15.91
N MET A 203 7.10 -3.33 -15.24
CA MET A 203 6.59 -4.49 -15.96
C MET A 203 5.11 -4.27 -16.30
N ALA A 204 4.82 -4.10 -17.60
CA ALA A 204 3.51 -4.05 -18.30
C ALA A 204 2.24 -3.53 -17.57
N PRO A 205 1.43 -2.65 -18.21
CA PRO A 205 0.09 -2.35 -17.70
C PRO A 205 -0.75 -3.64 -17.65
N GLY A 206 -0.99 -4.16 -16.45
CA GLY A 206 -1.67 -5.43 -16.21
C GLY A 206 -0.93 -6.42 -15.30
N LEU A 207 0.35 -6.17 -14.96
CA LEU A 207 1.05 -6.96 -13.95
C LEU A 207 1.00 -6.27 -12.57
N PRO A 208 0.45 -6.94 -11.54
CA PRO A 208 0.19 -6.35 -10.24
C PRO A 208 1.46 -6.36 -9.40
N ILE A 209 2.27 -5.30 -9.49
CA ILE A 209 3.41 -5.13 -8.59
C ILE A 209 3.44 -3.67 -8.11
N ARG A 210 2.38 -3.29 -7.41
CA ARG A 210 2.58 -2.49 -6.20
C ARG A 210 2.83 -3.46 -5.04
N GLN A 211 3.88 -4.27 -5.15
CA GLN A 211 4.36 -4.97 -3.97
C GLN A 211 4.79 -3.88 -2.99
N ARG A 212 4.17 -3.86 -1.82
CA ARG A 212 4.55 -2.96 -0.73
C ARG A 212 6.07 -2.98 -0.62
N ASP A 213 6.70 -1.82 -0.72
CA ASP A 213 8.14 -1.68 -0.55
C ASP A 213 8.51 -1.88 0.92
N THR A 214 8.50 -3.15 1.35
CA THR A 214 8.83 -3.57 2.70
C THR A 214 10.24 -4.18 2.73
N PRO A 215 10.93 -4.14 3.89
CA PRO A 215 12.25 -4.77 4.00
C PRO A 215 12.29 -6.24 3.58
N LEU A 216 11.30 -7.06 3.94
CA LEU A 216 11.20 -8.46 3.48
C LEU A 216 11.01 -8.54 1.96
N ASN A 217 10.24 -7.63 1.36
CA ASN A 217 10.10 -7.59 -0.09
C ASN A 217 11.45 -7.28 -0.75
N ARG A 218 12.22 -6.34 -0.18
CA ARG A 218 13.56 -6.03 -0.67
C ARG A 218 14.51 -7.22 -0.58
N VAL A 219 14.44 -8.01 0.49
CA VAL A 219 15.20 -9.26 0.61
C VAL A 219 14.86 -10.21 -0.55
N LEU A 220 13.57 -10.48 -0.77
CA LEU A 220 13.12 -11.41 -1.81
C LEU A 220 13.52 -10.95 -3.21
N VAL A 221 13.35 -9.66 -3.52
CA VAL A 221 13.69 -9.09 -4.83
C VAL A 221 15.20 -9.13 -5.04
N ALA A 222 16.01 -8.79 -4.04
CA ALA A 222 17.46 -8.85 -4.14
C ALA A 222 17.97 -10.28 -4.35
N LEU A 223 17.48 -11.26 -3.59
CA LEU A 223 17.92 -12.64 -3.75
C LEU A 223 17.43 -13.27 -5.06
N HIS A 224 16.17 -13.02 -5.44
CA HIS A 224 15.60 -13.57 -6.67
C HIS A 224 16.25 -12.99 -7.93
N SER A 225 16.48 -11.68 -7.98
CA SER A 225 17.13 -11.02 -9.13
C SER A 225 18.57 -11.52 -9.32
N ASN A 226 19.20 -11.96 -8.23
CA ASN A 226 20.59 -12.42 -8.23
C ASN A 226 20.74 -13.95 -8.13
N ALA A 227 19.64 -14.70 -8.20
CA ALA A 227 19.65 -16.14 -7.90
C ALA A 227 20.62 -16.96 -8.78
N ARG A 228 20.85 -16.55 -10.04
CA ARG A 228 21.78 -17.24 -10.95
C ARG A 228 23.26 -17.03 -10.62
N ARG A 229 23.60 -15.95 -9.91
CA ARG A 229 24.99 -15.60 -9.56
C ARG A 229 25.34 -15.95 -8.12
N LEU A 230 24.35 -16.06 -7.25
CA LEU A 230 24.57 -16.36 -5.85
C LEU A 230 24.75 -17.86 -5.63
N LYS A 231 25.75 -18.21 -4.82
CA LYS A 231 25.93 -19.56 -4.31
C LYS A 231 24.92 -19.84 -3.19
N HIS A 232 24.70 -21.12 -2.91
CA HIS A 232 23.72 -21.53 -1.90
C HIS A 232 24.07 -21.02 -0.49
N ASP A 233 25.35 -21.05 -0.12
CA ASP A 233 25.86 -20.52 1.15
C ASP A 233 25.67 -19.01 1.30
N GLU A 234 25.79 -18.24 0.21
CA GLU A 234 25.53 -16.80 0.20
C GLU A 234 24.04 -16.49 0.43
N VAL A 235 23.15 -17.25 -0.20
CA VAL A 235 21.70 -17.14 0.01
C VAL A 235 21.35 -17.52 1.45
N THR A 236 21.90 -18.62 1.96
CA THR A 236 21.69 -19.08 3.34
C THR A 236 22.23 -18.05 4.34
N ASN A 237 23.38 -17.44 4.09
CA ASN A 237 23.90 -16.36 4.93
C ASN A 237 22.93 -15.17 4.96
N ALA A 238 22.44 -14.70 3.81
CA ALA A 238 21.47 -13.60 3.78
C ALA A 238 20.19 -13.93 4.58
N TYR A 239 19.69 -15.16 4.49
CA TYR A 239 18.55 -15.62 5.30
C TYR A 239 18.87 -15.68 6.80
N ASN A 240 20.06 -16.14 7.17
CA ASN A 240 20.50 -16.15 8.58
C ASN A 240 20.60 -14.73 9.15
N GLN A 241 21.03 -13.75 8.34
CA GLN A 241 21.06 -12.35 8.75
C GLN A 241 19.66 -11.76 8.95
N VAL A 242 18.71 -12.12 8.10
CA VAL A 242 17.29 -11.77 8.34
C VAL A 242 16.81 -12.40 9.63
N ALA A 243 17.05 -13.70 9.82
CA ALA A 243 16.62 -14.46 10.99
C ALA A 243 17.20 -13.91 12.29
N ALA A 244 18.45 -13.46 12.29
CA ALA A 244 19.10 -12.84 13.44
C ALA A 244 18.41 -11.53 13.85
N VAL A 245 17.96 -10.71 12.89
CA VAL A 245 17.27 -9.43 13.16
C VAL A 245 15.81 -9.65 13.54
N THR A 246 15.13 -10.57 12.87
CA THR A 246 13.72 -10.86 13.13
C THR A 246 13.54 -11.78 14.34
N GLN A 247 14.60 -12.41 14.85
CA GLN A 247 14.55 -13.43 15.91
C GLN A 247 13.60 -14.59 15.54
N ARG A 248 13.56 -14.95 14.26
CA ARG A 248 12.72 -16.01 13.70
C ARG A 248 13.47 -16.72 12.60
N GLU A 249 13.42 -18.05 12.60
CA GLU A 249 14.02 -18.83 11.51
C GLU A 249 13.41 -18.43 10.16
N TRP A 250 14.24 -18.43 9.13
CA TRP A 250 13.81 -18.06 7.79
C TRP A 250 12.70 -18.96 7.27
N ASP A 251 12.71 -20.25 7.59
CA ASP A 251 11.69 -21.20 7.12
C ASP A 251 10.29 -20.84 7.64
N ALA A 252 10.18 -20.38 8.89
CA ALA A 252 8.93 -19.88 9.45
C ALA A 252 8.46 -18.60 8.74
N THR A 253 9.38 -17.67 8.46
CA THR A 253 9.11 -16.47 7.67
C THR A 253 8.68 -16.85 6.25
N ALA A 254 9.33 -17.81 5.61
CA ALA A 254 9.02 -18.28 4.26
C ALA A 254 7.65 -18.95 4.18
N ALA A 255 7.27 -19.73 5.21
CA ALA A 255 5.93 -20.31 5.33
C ALA A 255 4.85 -19.22 5.41
N ASP A 256 5.05 -18.19 6.26
CA ASP A 256 4.14 -17.05 6.35
C ASP A 256 4.08 -16.25 5.03
N LEU A 257 5.22 -16.05 4.36
CA LEU A 257 5.29 -15.36 3.05
C LEU A 257 4.53 -16.13 1.96
N LYS A 258 4.53 -17.48 2.03
CA LYS A 258 3.78 -18.35 1.12
C LYS A 258 2.28 -18.29 1.41
N LEU A 259 1.89 -18.40 2.69
CA LEU A 259 0.49 -18.34 3.13
C LEU A 259 -0.16 -17.00 2.77
N THR A 260 0.59 -15.90 2.88
CA THR A 260 0.11 -14.54 2.57
C THR A 260 0.32 -14.12 1.11
N SER A 261 0.75 -15.04 0.23
CA SER A 261 1.24 -14.66 -1.11
C SER A 261 0.18 -13.97 -1.98
N GLU A 262 -1.08 -14.40 -1.93
CA GLU A 262 -2.18 -13.74 -2.65
C GLU A 262 -2.40 -12.30 -2.17
N TRP A 263 -2.36 -12.09 -0.85
CA TRP A 263 -2.51 -10.78 -0.20
C TRP A 263 -1.35 -9.83 -0.50
N ARG A 264 -0.14 -10.37 -0.66
CA ARG A 264 1.04 -9.58 -1.02
C ARG A 264 1.13 -9.26 -2.50
N LYS A 265 0.60 -10.14 -3.37
CA LYS A 265 0.53 -9.93 -4.83
C LYS A 265 -0.63 -9.04 -5.24
N ALA A 266 -1.68 -9.00 -4.43
CA ALA A 266 -2.80 -8.15 -4.72
C ALA A 266 -2.42 -6.67 -4.70
N VAL A 267 -2.95 -5.93 -5.67
CA VAL A 267 -2.86 -4.47 -5.65
C VAL A 267 -3.60 -4.02 -4.39
N PRO A 268 -2.95 -3.34 -3.43
CA PRO A 268 -3.64 -2.81 -2.28
C PRO A 268 -4.85 -2.03 -2.78
N SER A 269 -6.04 -2.30 -2.24
CA SER A 269 -7.21 -1.49 -2.55
C SER A 269 -6.86 -0.07 -2.16
N GLU A 270 -6.47 0.76 -3.14
CA GLU A 270 -6.05 2.11 -2.82
C GLU A 270 -7.25 2.80 -2.20
N TYR A 271 -7.10 3.27 -0.96
CA TYR A 271 -8.05 4.20 -0.40
C TYR A 271 -8.28 5.31 -1.43
N SER A 272 -9.53 5.44 -1.84
CA SER A 272 -9.95 6.37 -2.88
C SER A 272 -10.99 7.25 -2.22
N PRO A 273 -10.58 8.37 -1.59
CA PRO A 273 -11.54 9.26 -0.96
C PRO A 273 -12.60 9.64 -2.00
N VAL A 274 -13.86 9.57 -1.60
CA VAL A 274 -14.99 9.94 -2.45
C VAL A 274 -15.37 11.37 -2.09
N PHE A 275 -15.14 12.29 -3.01
CA PHE A 275 -15.50 13.68 -2.85
C PHE A 275 -16.88 13.97 -3.45
N GLU A 276 -17.68 14.68 -2.66
CA GLU A 276 -18.81 15.40 -3.19
C GLU A 276 -18.28 16.63 -3.94
N VAL A 277 -18.77 16.84 -5.17
CA VAL A 277 -18.27 17.90 -6.04
C VAL A 277 -19.44 18.72 -6.59
N LYS A 278 -19.30 20.03 -6.54
CA LYS A 278 -20.15 20.98 -7.28
C LYS A 278 -19.43 21.43 -8.55
N ARG A 279 -20.19 21.86 -9.55
CA ARG A 279 -19.67 22.35 -10.83
C ARG A 279 -19.75 23.86 -10.89
N LEU A 280 -18.61 24.55 -10.93
CA LEU A 280 -18.54 26.00 -11.05
C LEU A 280 -18.26 26.42 -12.50
N PRO A 281 -18.89 27.49 -13.01
CA PRO A 281 -18.58 28.03 -14.33
C PRO A 281 -17.17 28.65 -14.35
N TYR A 282 -16.37 28.29 -15.37
CA TYR A 282 -15.07 28.93 -15.58
C TYR A 282 -15.23 30.34 -16.15
N ARG A 283 -16.12 30.52 -17.13
CA ARG A 283 -16.49 31.82 -17.71
C ARG A 283 -17.98 32.09 -17.46
N PRO A 284 -18.41 33.37 -17.30
CA PRO A 284 -19.80 33.72 -17.07
C PRO A 284 -20.77 33.13 -18.11
N ASP A 285 -20.36 33.14 -19.38
CA ASP A 285 -21.19 32.68 -20.52
C ASP A 285 -20.69 31.34 -21.11
N GLY A 286 -19.76 30.66 -20.43
CA GLY A 286 -19.09 29.48 -20.96
C GLY A 286 -19.73 28.16 -20.52
N GLU A 287 -19.71 27.17 -21.41
CA GLU A 287 -20.12 25.79 -21.09
C GLU A 287 -19.13 25.07 -20.16
N ALA A 288 -17.86 25.50 -20.14
CA ALA A 288 -16.81 24.85 -19.34
C ALA A 288 -17.11 24.94 -17.84
N ARG A 289 -17.27 23.77 -17.20
CA ARG A 289 -17.52 23.63 -15.76
C ARG A 289 -16.34 22.94 -15.07
N ILE A 290 -15.92 23.53 -13.96
CA ILE A 290 -14.83 23.02 -13.10
C ILE A 290 -15.44 22.33 -11.90
N GLN A 291 -14.97 21.12 -11.59
CA GLN A 291 -15.43 20.39 -10.41
C GLN A 291 -14.67 20.85 -9.18
N VAL A 292 -15.40 21.23 -8.13
CA VAL A 292 -14.87 21.78 -6.89
C VAL A 292 -15.56 21.12 -5.71
N THR A 293 -14.81 20.77 -4.67
CA THR A 293 -15.34 20.20 -3.43
C THR A 293 -15.85 21.30 -2.47
N PRO A 294 -16.63 20.95 -1.43
CA PRO A 294 -17.06 21.92 -0.41
C PRO A 294 -15.90 22.59 0.35
N ASP A 295 -14.78 21.88 0.53
CA ASP A 295 -13.54 22.37 1.15
C ASP A 295 -12.58 23.04 0.15
N ASN A 296 -13.12 23.57 -0.95
CA ASN A 296 -12.39 24.36 -1.96
C ASN A 296 -11.22 23.63 -2.65
N LYS A 297 -11.30 22.31 -2.79
CA LYS A 297 -10.38 21.55 -3.67
C LYS A 297 -10.91 21.55 -5.08
N VAL A 298 -10.02 21.81 -6.04
CA VAL A 298 -10.34 21.95 -7.46
C VAL A 298 -9.82 20.75 -8.24
N MET A 299 -10.67 20.16 -9.07
CA MET A 299 -10.29 19.05 -9.94
C MET A 299 -9.43 19.55 -11.12
N LEU A 300 -8.15 19.19 -11.11
CA LEU A 300 -7.13 19.71 -12.02
C LEU A 300 -7.44 19.48 -13.49
N ARG A 301 -7.93 18.27 -13.84
CA ARG A 301 -8.25 17.95 -15.24
C ARG A 301 -9.34 18.86 -15.80
N SER A 302 -10.36 19.17 -15.00
CA SER A 302 -11.44 20.08 -15.42
C SER A 302 -10.97 21.54 -15.48
N LEU A 303 -10.08 21.95 -14.57
CA LEU A 303 -9.48 23.29 -14.53
C LEU A 303 -8.58 23.55 -15.75
N VAL A 304 -7.63 22.65 -16.00
CA VAL A 304 -6.67 22.75 -17.12
C VAL A 304 -7.39 22.69 -18.46
N ALA A 305 -8.37 21.80 -18.61
CA ALA A 305 -9.19 21.75 -19.83
C ALA A 305 -10.02 23.03 -20.03
N ALA A 306 -10.62 23.58 -18.96
CA ALA A 306 -11.38 24.83 -19.05
C ALA A 306 -10.50 26.03 -19.39
N GLY A 307 -9.25 26.05 -18.92
CA GLY A 307 -8.25 27.05 -19.27
C GLY A 307 -7.64 26.91 -20.66
N GLY A 308 -8.02 25.88 -21.44
CA GLY A 308 -7.49 25.64 -22.79
C GLY A 308 -6.10 24.99 -22.82
N LEU A 309 -5.63 24.50 -21.67
CA LEU A 309 -4.34 23.83 -21.56
C LEU A 309 -4.45 22.33 -21.86
N THR A 310 -3.38 21.76 -22.39
CA THR A 310 -3.26 20.32 -22.61
C THR A 310 -3.11 19.59 -21.27
N SER A 311 -3.71 18.39 -21.17
CA SER A 311 -3.74 17.64 -19.90
C SER A 311 -2.37 17.24 -19.36
N TRP A 312 -1.33 17.20 -20.19
CA TRP A 312 0.03 16.87 -19.74
C TRP A 312 0.68 18.00 -18.92
N LYS A 313 0.23 19.26 -19.07
CA LYS A 313 0.75 20.40 -18.28
C LYS A 313 0.39 20.32 -16.80
N VAL A 314 -0.53 19.43 -16.41
CA VAL A 314 -0.75 19.10 -14.99
C VAL A 314 0.54 18.60 -14.33
N ASN A 315 1.43 17.94 -15.08
CA ASN A 315 2.70 17.47 -14.54
C ASN A 315 3.65 18.61 -14.20
N ASP A 316 3.65 19.70 -14.96
CA ASP A 316 4.48 20.87 -14.71
C ASP A 316 4.15 21.51 -13.34
N LEU A 317 2.87 21.45 -12.95
CA LEU A 317 2.41 21.99 -11.67
C LEU A 317 2.68 21.05 -10.48
N ARG A 318 2.98 19.76 -10.73
CA ARG A 318 3.11 18.74 -9.70
C ARG A 318 4.29 18.99 -8.75
N GLU A 319 5.33 19.67 -9.24
CA GLU A 319 6.50 20.02 -8.43
C GLU A 319 6.22 21.18 -7.48
N HIS A 320 5.14 21.93 -7.70
CA HIS A 320 4.80 23.14 -6.94
C HIS A 320 3.52 23.01 -6.11
N VAL A 321 2.72 21.96 -6.34
CA VAL A 321 1.40 21.78 -5.70
C VAL A 321 1.19 20.31 -5.35
N HIS A 322 0.79 20.04 -4.11
CA HIS A 322 0.41 18.70 -3.70
C HIS A 322 -0.94 18.28 -4.31
N PHE A 323 -0.99 17.09 -4.90
CA PHE A 323 -2.20 16.54 -5.52
C PHE A 323 -2.78 15.41 -4.67
N GLU A 324 -4.08 15.47 -4.43
CA GLU A 324 -4.85 14.40 -3.82
C GLU A 324 -5.62 13.60 -4.88
N ALA A 325 -5.41 12.29 -4.92
CA ALA A 325 -6.09 11.40 -5.85
C ALA A 325 -7.41 10.89 -5.24
N ALA A 326 -8.53 11.33 -5.80
CA ALA A 326 -9.87 11.04 -5.28
C ALA A 326 -10.85 10.64 -6.40
N ARG A 327 -11.99 10.05 -6.02
CA ARG A 327 -13.13 9.82 -6.92
C ARG A 327 -14.20 10.85 -6.63
N SER A 328 -14.94 11.30 -7.64
CA SER A 328 -16.19 12.02 -7.38
C SER A 328 -17.31 11.01 -7.09
N LYS A 329 -18.27 11.39 -6.23
CA LYS A 329 -19.45 10.57 -5.86
C LYS A 329 -20.21 9.99 -7.06
N HIS A 330 -20.15 10.66 -8.21
CA HIS A 330 -20.83 10.28 -9.44
C HIS A 330 -19.93 9.62 -10.51
N SER A 331 -18.68 9.28 -10.17
CA SER A 331 -17.73 8.68 -11.10
C SER A 331 -17.22 7.31 -10.62
N ALA A 332 -17.57 6.27 -11.38
CA ALA A 332 -16.96 4.95 -11.26
C ALA A 332 -15.59 4.85 -12.01
N GLY A 333 -15.20 5.91 -12.75
CA GLY A 333 -14.01 5.93 -13.61
C GLY A 333 -12.67 6.10 -12.87
N ARG A 334 -11.59 6.38 -13.62
CA ARG A 334 -10.25 6.63 -13.04
C ARG A 334 -10.27 7.75 -11.99
N LYS A 335 -9.38 7.67 -11.00
CA LYS A 335 -9.18 8.74 -10.00
C LYS A 335 -8.88 10.06 -10.70
N ALA A 336 -9.43 11.13 -10.15
CA ALA A 336 -9.11 12.49 -10.52
C ALA A 336 -8.13 13.08 -9.50
N TYR A 337 -7.32 14.04 -9.95
CA TYR A 337 -6.44 14.81 -9.07
C TYR A 337 -7.15 16.09 -8.64
N PHE A 338 -7.11 16.34 -7.34
CA PHE A 338 -7.62 17.54 -6.69
C PHE A 338 -6.47 18.25 -5.98
N ALA A 339 -6.53 19.56 -5.90
CA ALA A 339 -5.64 20.36 -5.06
C ALA A 339 -6.43 21.52 -4.45
N ARG A 340 -6.00 22.03 -3.29
CA ARG A 340 -6.67 23.19 -2.69
C ARG A 340 -6.49 24.41 -3.59
N ALA A 341 -7.51 25.25 -3.67
CA ALA A 341 -7.46 26.46 -4.49
C ALA A 341 -6.30 27.39 -4.08
N GLU A 342 -6.04 27.54 -2.78
CA GLU A 342 -4.93 28.33 -2.24
C GLU A 342 -3.57 27.81 -2.72
N ASP A 343 -3.33 26.50 -2.57
CA ASP A 343 -2.09 25.86 -3.04
C ASP A 343 -1.92 26.01 -4.55
N LEU A 344 -3.00 25.95 -5.31
CA LEU A 344 -2.97 26.18 -6.76
C LEU A 344 -2.59 27.62 -7.12
N ILE A 345 -3.15 28.61 -6.43
CA ILE A 345 -2.83 30.03 -6.66
C ILE A 345 -1.35 30.29 -6.41
N ALA A 346 -0.83 29.80 -5.27
CA ALA A 346 0.56 29.95 -4.89
C ALA A 346 1.51 29.18 -5.82
N GLY A 347 1.18 27.91 -6.12
CA GLY A 347 2.01 27.04 -6.94
C GLY A 347 2.08 27.48 -8.40
N ILE A 348 0.98 27.94 -9.00
CA ILE A 348 1.00 28.51 -10.36
C ILE A 348 1.89 29.75 -10.40
N ALA A 349 1.81 30.64 -9.41
CA ALA A 349 2.66 31.82 -9.33
C ALA A 349 4.15 31.48 -9.16
N ALA A 350 4.47 30.46 -8.36
CA ALA A 350 5.84 29.98 -8.19
C ALA A 350 6.40 29.39 -9.50
N MET A 351 5.66 28.46 -10.11
CA MET A 351 6.02 27.83 -11.39
C MET A 351 6.28 28.87 -12.50
N GLN A 352 5.40 29.86 -12.61
CA GLN A 352 5.54 30.93 -13.61
C GLN A 352 6.76 31.82 -13.36
N ARG A 353 7.05 32.17 -12.11
CA ARG A 353 8.26 32.94 -11.75
C ARG A 353 9.53 32.17 -12.07
N GLU A 354 9.57 30.88 -11.75
CA GLU A 354 10.72 30.02 -12.02
C GLU A 354 11.00 29.89 -13.51
N ARG A 355 9.95 29.64 -14.32
CA ARG A 355 10.08 29.61 -15.78
C ARG A 355 10.63 30.91 -16.34
N ARG A 356 10.15 32.08 -15.85
CA ARG A 356 10.69 33.39 -16.25
C ARG A 356 12.16 33.53 -15.88
N ALA A 357 12.55 33.14 -14.67
CA ALA A 357 13.95 33.20 -14.21
C ALA A 357 14.87 32.31 -15.07
N MET A 358 14.38 31.13 -15.47
CA MET A 358 15.09 30.19 -16.34
C MET A 358 14.99 30.51 -17.84
N LYS A 359 14.33 31.61 -18.22
CA LYS A 359 14.06 31.99 -19.62
C LYS A 359 13.32 30.89 -20.42
N LEU A 360 12.49 30.11 -19.75
CA LEU A 360 11.62 29.10 -20.36
C LEU A 360 10.30 29.73 -20.86
N GLN A 361 9.62 29.02 -21.76
CA GLN A 361 8.32 29.45 -22.27
C GLN A 361 7.26 29.50 -21.16
N VAL A 362 6.61 30.65 -21.05
CA VAL A 362 5.51 30.93 -20.13
C VAL A 362 4.18 30.80 -20.88
N ASP A 363 3.24 30.08 -20.29
CA ASP A 363 1.88 29.94 -20.84
C ASP A 363 0.93 30.94 -20.15
N PRO A 364 0.34 31.89 -20.87
CA PRO A 364 -0.55 32.90 -20.30
C PRO A 364 -1.86 32.33 -19.75
N GLU A 365 -2.28 31.14 -20.20
CA GLU A 365 -3.48 30.46 -19.70
C GLU A 365 -3.37 30.09 -18.22
N TRP A 366 -2.16 29.87 -17.71
CA TRP A 366 -1.95 29.64 -16.28
C TRP A 366 -2.25 30.88 -15.45
N ASP A 367 -1.91 32.07 -15.95
CA ASP A 367 -2.24 33.33 -15.27
C ASP A 367 -3.77 33.52 -15.26
N GLN A 368 -4.48 33.21 -16.36
CA GLN A 368 -5.94 33.22 -16.41
C GLN A 368 -6.59 32.23 -15.42
N ILE A 369 -6.04 31.02 -15.32
CA ILE A 369 -6.50 30.01 -14.34
C ILE A 369 -6.31 30.55 -12.91
N ARG A 370 -5.16 31.16 -12.63
CA ARG A 370 -4.86 31.75 -11.33
C ARG A 370 -5.82 32.88 -10.97
N ASP A 371 -6.09 33.80 -11.89
CA ASP A 371 -7.02 34.91 -11.67
C ASP A 371 -8.45 34.41 -11.41
N TRP A 372 -8.87 33.36 -12.13
CA TRP A 372 -10.14 32.69 -11.86
C TRP A 372 -10.18 32.11 -10.44
N LEU A 373 -9.11 31.41 -10.01
CA LEU A 373 -9.03 30.86 -8.65
C LEU A 373 -9.12 31.96 -7.58
N ILE A 374 -8.37 33.05 -7.74
CA ILE A 374 -8.39 34.21 -6.83
C ILE A 374 -9.81 34.77 -6.73
N SER A 375 -10.45 35.06 -7.87
CA SER A 375 -11.79 35.65 -7.92
C SER A 375 -12.88 34.79 -7.28
N ARG A 376 -12.66 33.46 -7.22
CA ARG A 376 -13.65 32.50 -6.72
C ARG A 376 -13.45 32.09 -5.28
N PHE A 377 -12.21 32.09 -4.78
CA PHE A 377 -11.88 31.49 -3.50
C PHE A 377 -11.30 32.48 -2.50
N GLU A 378 -10.55 33.51 -2.91
CA GLU A 378 -9.98 34.51 -1.99
C GLU A 378 -10.98 35.60 -1.58
N SER A 379 -12.00 35.89 -2.41
CA SER A 379 -13.06 36.87 -2.06
C SER A 379 -14.02 36.39 -0.97
N SER A 380 -13.93 35.12 -0.57
CA SER A 380 -14.78 34.46 0.44
C SER A 380 -14.11 34.30 1.80
N SER A 381 -12.78 34.33 1.87
CA SER A 381 -12.02 34.23 3.13
C SER A 381 -12.13 35.53 3.93
N SER A 382 -12.11 36.69 3.27
CA SER A 382 -12.30 38.00 3.92
C SER A 382 -13.71 38.26 4.47
N ARG A 383 -14.70 37.44 4.11
CA ARG A 383 -16.07 37.52 4.67
C ARG A 383 -16.31 36.60 5.87
N ARG A 384 -15.42 35.63 6.15
CA ARG A 384 -15.57 34.77 7.35
C ARG A 384 -14.96 35.38 8.60
N ASP A 385 -13.97 36.26 8.46
CA ASP A 385 -13.38 36.95 9.61
C ASP A 385 -14.21 38.17 10.06
N GLY A 386 -15.16 38.64 9.25
CA GLY A 386 -16.02 39.79 9.57
C GLY A 386 -17.36 39.47 10.24
N LEU A 387 -17.66 38.21 10.56
CA LEU A 387 -18.93 37.78 11.19
C LEU A 387 -18.75 37.27 12.62
N ALA A 388 -17.56 37.41 13.21
CA ALA A 388 -17.26 37.02 14.59
C ALA A 388 -17.30 38.20 15.59
N GLU A 389 -17.64 39.43 15.16
CA GLU A 389 -17.61 40.63 16.02
C GLU A 389 -18.97 41.31 16.28
N GLU A 390 -20.10 40.77 15.80
CA GLU A 390 -21.44 41.33 16.10
C GLU A 390 -22.32 40.34 16.87
N THR A 391 -21.90 39.96 18.08
CA THR A 391 -22.80 39.62 19.19
C THR A 391 -22.10 39.92 20.52
N SER A 392 -22.03 41.22 20.84
CA SER A 392 -21.88 41.74 22.21
C SER A 392 -22.48 43.13 22.23
N ASP A 393 -23.81 43.17 22.39
CA ASP A 393 -24.52 44.10 23.29
C ASP A 393 -25.97 43.61 23.47
#